data_AF-A0A2D5BM87-F1
#
_entry.id   AF-A0A2D5BM87-F1
#
_cell.length_a   1.000
_cell.length_b   1.000
_cell.length_c   1.000
_cell.angle_alpha   90.00
_cell.angle_beta   90.00
_cell.angle_gamma   90.00
#
_symmetry.space_group_name_H-M   'P 1'
#
loop_
_entity.id
_entity.type
_entity.pdbx_description
1 polymer ?
#
loop_
_entity_poly.entity_id
_entity_poly.type
_entity_poly.pdbx_seq_one_letter_code
_entity_poly.pdbx_strand_id
1 'polypeptide(L)'
;MVLQSRSAVVTHGEAGLPSRTWALHPVGEGRFTVADEGLIDELVERHQAVFRYIDTSGATPEYPENPNGSMGHVAGICDPTGQVLGLMPHPERALFPWHHPAWTREPKRDEGDGASLFRAAVQAMR
;
A
#
# COMPACT_ATOMS: atom_id res chain seq x y z
N MET A 1 11.11 -0.74 -2.51
CA MET A 1 9.89 -1.05 -1.74
C MET A 1 8.72 -1.23 -2.69
N VAL A 2 8.21 -2.46 -2.77
CA VAL A 2 7.04 -2.78 -3.60
C VAL A 2 5.87 -3.03 -2.66
N LEU A 3 4.71 -2.44 -2.97
CA LEU A 3 3.48 -2.71 -2.22
C LEU A 3 2.60 -3.63 -3.05
N GLN A 4 2.18 -4.73 -2.45
CA GLN A 4 1.14 -5.57 -3.04
C GLN A 4 -0.20 -5.18 -2.43
N SER A 5 -1.13 -4.78 -3.29
CA SER A 5 -2.54 -4.63 -2.94
C SER A 5 -3.22 -5.98 -3.14
N ARG A 6 -3.95 -6.46 -2.13
CA ARG A 6 -4.98 -7.47 -2.31
C ARG A 6 -6.30 -6.86 -1.85
N SER A 7 -7.21 -6.68 -2.81
CA SER A 7 -8.61 -6.30 -2.63
C SER A 7 -8.89 -5.24 -1.55
N ALA A 8 -8.61 -3.97 -1.84
CA ALA A 8 -9.41 -2.90 -1.25
C ALA A 8 -10.62 -2.68 -2.14
N VAL A 9 -11.77 -3.20 -1.72
CA VAL A 9 -13.06 -2.76 -2.27
C VAL A 9 -13.36 -1.41 -1.65
N VAL A 10 -12.77 -0.34 -2.18
CA VAL A 10 -13.41 0.97 -2.07
C VAL A 10 -14.60 0.82 -3.02
N THR A 11 -15.74 0.42 -2.45
CA THR A 11 -17.07 0.16 -3.02
C THR A 11 -17.20 -0.57 -4.38
N HIS A 12 -17.74 -1.80 -4.30
CA HIS A 12 -18.42 -2.59 -5.36
C HIS A 12 -17.76 -2.65 -6.75
N GLY A 13 -16.46 -2.89 -6.80
CA GLY A 13 -15.77 -3.26 -8.03
C GLY A 13 -14.52 -4.08 -7.73
N GLU A 14 -14.38 -5.23 -8.37
CA GLU A 14 -13.18 -6.06 -8.39
C GLU A 14 -12.02 -5.37 -9.16
N ALA A 15 -11.68 -4.13 -8.78
CA ALA A 15 -10.57 -3.39 -9.33
C ALA A 15 -9.41 -3.48 -8.34
N GLY A 16 -8.69 -4.60 -8.38
CA GLY A 16 -7.40 -4.70 -7.69
C GLY A 16 -6.48 -3.56 -8.15
N LEU A 17 -5.92 -2.81 -7.20
CA LEU A 17 -4.91 -1.80 -7.55
C LEU A 17 -3.71 -2.51 -8.18
N PRO A 18 -3.16 -2.00 -9.29
CA PRO A 18 -2.01 -2.61 -9.92
C PRO A 18 -0.85 -2.69 -8.93
N SER A 19 -0.19 -3.83 -8.84
CA SER A 19 1.08 -3.99 -8.12
C SER A 19 2.06 -2.95 -8.64
N ARG A 20 2.33 -1.91 -7.86
CA ARG A 20 3.25 -0.82 -8.22
C ARG A 20 4.30 -0.68 -7.14
N THR A 21 5.49 -0.28 -7.56
CA THR A 21 6.58 0.11 -6.66
C THR A 21 6.30 1.53 -6.22
N TRP A 22 6.08 1.74 -4.93
CA TRP A 22 5.86 3.07 -4.38
C TRP A 22 7.11 3.45 -3.61
N ALA A 23 7.86 4.43 -4.12
CA ALA A 23 8.98 5.00 -3.40
C ALA A 23 8.43 5.97 -2.33
N LEU A 24 8.03 5.41 -1.18
CA LEU A 24 7.45 6.17 -0.08
C LEU A 24 8.46 6.23 1.06
N HIS A 25 8.70 7.45 1.56
CA HIS A 25 9.65 7.69 2.63
C HIS A 25 9.19 7.02 3.94
N PRO A 26 10.07 6.31 4.65
CA PRO A 26 9.74 5.75 5.95
C PRO A 26 9.52 6.87 6.98
N VAL A 27 8.48 6.71 7.80
CA VAL A 27 8.21 7.54 8.98
C VAL A 27 8.59 6.73 10.21
N GLY A 28 9.33 7.33 11.15
CA GLY A 28 9.98 6.63 12.26
C GLY A 28 9.06 5.90 13.25
N GLU A 29 7.75 6.14 13.19
CA GLU A 29 6.75 5.57 14.11
C GLU A 29 5.73 4.66 13.38
N GLY A 30 5.96 4.32 12.11
CA GLY A 30 4.98 3.62 11.27
C GLY A 30 4.88 2.11 11.47
N ARG A 31 5.50 1.51 12.49
CA ARG A 31 5.53 0.05 12.66
C ARG A 31 4.16 -0.47 13.07
N PHE A 32 3.51 -1.25 12.21
CA PHE A 32 2.27 -1.93 12.56
C PHE A 32 2.56 -3.07 13.54
N THR A 33 1.91 -3.02 14.71
CA THR A 33 2.03 -4.02 15.76
C THR A 33 0.67 -4.40 16.29
N VAL A 34 0.48 -5.69 16.60
CA VAL A 34 -0.72 -6.23 17.23
C VAL A 34 -0.33 -6.92 18.53
N ALA A 35 -1.25 -6.96 19.50
CA ALA A 35 -1.02 -7.64 20.77
C ALA A 35 -1.10 -9.18 20.62
N ASP A 36 -1.96 -9.64 19.71
CA ASP A 36 -2.13 -11.05 19.37
C ASP A 36 -1.70 -11.27 17.92
N GLU A 37 -0.76 -12.18 17.70
CA GLU A 37 -0.25 -12.50 16.36
C GLU A 37 -1.34 -13.12 15.47
N GLY A 38 -2.29 -13.86 16.05
CA GLY A 38 -3.41 -14.45 15.30
C GLY A 38 -4.30 -13.41 14.60
N LEU A 39 -4.30 -12.17 15.11
CA LEU A 39 -5.04 -11.06 14.51
C LEU A 39 -4.55 -10.73 13.09
N ILE A 40 -3.28 -10.98 12.78
CA ILE A 40 -2.75 -10.76 11.42
C ILE A 40 -3.43 -11.69 10.42
N ASP A 41 -3.53 -12.97 10.77
CA ASP A 41 -4.16 -13.96 9.89
C ASP A 41 -5.65 -13.65 9.73
N GLU A 42 -6.34 -13.28 10.81
CA GLU A 42 -7.74 -12.82 10.72
C GLU A 42 -7.91 -11.62 9.80
N LEU A 43 -7.05 -10.61 9.90
CA LEU A 43 -7.09 -9.43 9.01
C LEU A 43 -6.85 -9.81 7.55
N VAL A 44 -5.99 -10.80 7.29
CA VAL A 44 -5.74 -11.30 5.92
C VAL A 44 -6.95 -12.07 5.40
N GLU A 45 -7.51 -12.98 6.20
CA GLU A 45 -8.69 -13.78 5.85
C GLU A 45 -9.92 -12.91 5.61
N ARG A 46 -10.08 -11.83 6.38
CA ARG A 46 -11.18 -10.87 6.23
C ARG A 46 -10.95 -9.82 5.13
N HIS A 47 -9.86 -9.92 4.37
CA HIS A 47 -9.47 -8.93 3.35
C HIS A 47 -9.28 -7.50 3.90
N GLN A 48 -8.92 -7.38 5.18
CA GLN A 48 -8.70 -6.11 5.84
C GLN A 48 -7.23 -5.68 5.85
N ALA A 49 -6.29 -6.59 5.58
CA ALA A 49 -4.87 -6.27 5.35
C ALA A 49 -4.61 -5.89 3.87
N VAL A 50 -5.07 -4.68 3.49
CA VAL A 50 -5.15 -4.22 2.10
C VAL A 50 -3.78 -4.10 1.42
N PHE A 51 -2.81 -3.51 2.11
CA PHE A 51 -1.46 -3.30 1.57
C PHE A 51 -0.43 -4.03 2.40
N ARG A 52 0.46 -4.73 1.73
CA ARG A 52 1.63 -5.36 2.35
C ARG A 52 2.90 -4.97 1.62
N TYR A 53 3.97 -4.75 2.39
CA TYR A 53 5.32 -4.70 1.85
C TYR A 53 5.64 -6.07 1.26
N ILE A 54 6.30 -6.07 0.10
CA ILE A 54 6.77 -7.29 -0.56
C ILE A 54 8.20 -7.07 -1.08
N ASP A 55 8.93 -8.17 -1.17
CA ASP A 55 10.20 -8.19 -1.88
C ASP A 55 9.98 -8.36 -3.39
N THR A 56 10.89 -7.80 -4.18
CA THR A 56 10.85 -7.85 -5.65
C THR A 56 11.02 -9.26 -6.22
N SER A 57 11.64 -10.19 -5.48
CA SER A 57 11.78 -11.60 -5.87
C SER A 57 10.62 -12.48 -5.39
N GLY A 58 9.71 -11.93 -4.58
CA GLY A 58 8.63 -12.68 -3.92
C GLY A 58 9.06 -13.39 -2.63
N ALA A 59 10.29 -13.16 -2.16
CA ALA A 59 10.74 -13.60 -0.84
C ALA A 59 10.02 -12.83 0.29
N THR A 60 10.18 -13.31 1.53
CA THR A 60 9.77 -12.56 2.72
C THR A 60 10.53 -11.23 2.77
N PRO A 61 9.85 -10.07 2.82
CA PRO A 61 10.52 -8.78 2.79
C PRO A 61 11.21 -8.49 4.12
N GLU A 62 12.49 -8.16 4.04
CA GLU A 62 13.31 -7.68 5.14
C GLU A 62 13.57 -6.18 4.99
N TYR A 63 14.42 -5.59 5.81
CA TYR A 63 14.86 -4.22 5.56
C TYR A 63 15.80 -4.20 4.35
N PRO A 64 15.61 -3.31 3.36
CA PRO A 64 14.77 -2.11 3.35
C PRO A 64 13.35 -2.27 2.74
N GLU A 65 12.96 -3.45 2.25
CA GLU A 65 11.66 -3.72 1.62
C GLU A 65 10.48 -3.53 2.58
N ASN A 66 10.62 -3.99 3.82
CA ASN A 66 9.76 -3.68 4.97
C ASN A 66 10.49 -2.66 5.87
N PRO A 67 10.32 -1.35 5.62
CA PRO A 67 11.22 -0.34 6.16
C PRO A 67 11.02 -0.06 7.66
N ASN A 68 9.86 -0.44 8.22
CA ASN A 68 9.49 -0.18 9.61
C ASN A 68 9.33 -1.47 10.44
N GLY A 69 9.57 -2.65 9.85
CA GLY A 69 9.44 -3.93 10.55
C GLY A 69 8.01 -4.24 10.99
N SER A 70 7.02 -3.81 10.20
CA SER A 70 5.59 -4.06 10.49
C SER A 70 5.29 -5.56 10.54
N MET A 71 4.51 -5.99 11.53
CA MET A 71 4.05 -7.37 11.69
C MET A 71 3.20 -7.77 10.47
N GLY A 72 3.38 -9.02 10.00
CA GLY A 72 2.74 -9.49 8.78
C GLY A 72 3.11 -8.69 7.52
N HIS A 73 4.11 -7.80 7.60
CA HIS A 73 4.44 -6.84 6.54
C HIS A 73 3.29 -5.91 6.17
N VAL A 74 2.35 -5.67 7.09
CA VAL A 74 1.17 -4.84 6.85
C VAL A 74 1.58 -3.37 6.72
N ALA A 75 1.18 -2.75 5.63
CA ALA A 75 1.40 -1.34 5.32
C ALA A 75 0.10 -0.51 5.40
N GLY A 76 -1.05 -1.16 5.30
CA GLY A 76 -2.35 -0.51 5.45
C GLY A 76 -3.48 -1.50 5.67
N ILE A 77 -4.48 -1.06 6.42
CA ILE A 77 -5.67 -1.85 6.77
C ILE A 77 -6.96 -1.07 6.46
N CYS A 78 -8.07 -1.77 6.27
CA CYS A 78 -9.39 -1.16 6.20
C CYS A 78 -10.34 -1.68 7.28
N ASP A 79 -11.38 -0.90 7.54
CA ASP A 79 -12.51 -1.35 8.35
C ASP A 79 -13.32 -2.44 7.61
N PRO A 80 -14.20 -3.20 8.30
CA PRO A 80 -14.96 -4.27 7.66
C PRO A 80 -15.87 -3.84 6.51
N THR A 81 -16.23 -2.55 6.42
CA THR A 81 -17.02 -2.02 5.30
C THR A 81 -16.15 -1.69 4.08
N GLY A 82 -14.83 -1.60 4.24
CA GLY A 82 -13.89 -1.18 3.20
C GLY A 82 -13.92 0.33 2.88
N GLN A 83 -14.67 1.13 3.65
CA GLN A 83 -14.86 2.55 3.39
C GLN A 83 -13.81 3.44 4.06
N VAL A 84 -13.22 2.96 5.16
CA VAL A 84 -12.17 3.64 5.91
C VAL A 84 -10.86 2.87 5.73
N LEU A 85 -9.87 3.53 5.14
CA LEU A 85 -8.54 2.98 4.90
C LEU A 85 -7.50 3.70 5.77
N GLY A 86 -6.81 2.94 6.62
CA GLY A 86 -5.60 3.37 7.32
C GLY A 86 -4.37 2.94 6.52
N LEU A 87 -3.47 3.87 6.21
CA LEU A 87 -2.30 3.61 5.38
C LEU A 87 -1.09 4.32 5.97
N MET A 88 0.03 3.61 6.11
CA MET A 88 1.31 4.20 6.51
C MET A 88 2.05 4.82 5.32
N PRO A 89 2.14 4.15 4.15
CA PRO A 89 2.64 4.81 2.96
C PRO A 89 1.86 6.09 2.63
N HIS A 90 2.55 7.11 2.10
CA HIS A 90 2.00 8.44 1.78
C HIS A 90 1.73 8.65 0.28
N PRO A 91 0.70 8.01 -0.32
CA PRO A 91 0.41 8.09 -1.76
C PRO A 91 0.12 9.52 -2.23
N GLU A 92 -0.35 10.41 -1.35
CA GLU A 92 -0.54 11.83 -1.62
C GLU A 92 0.77 12.56 -1.95
N ARG A 93 1.91 12.04 -1.45
CA ARG A 93 3.23 12.57 -1.80
C ARG A 93 3.72 12.09 -3.16
N ALA A 94 3.01 11.17 -3.82
CA ALA A 94 3.40 10.58 -5.09
C ALA A 94 2.40 10.85 -6.22
N LEU A 95 1.60 11.93 -6.15
CA LEU A 95 0.56 12.23 -7.14
C LEU A 95 1.07 12.55 -8.55
N PHE A 96 2.25 13.17 -8.67
CA PHE A 96 2.78 13.62 -9.94
C PHE A 96 4.07 12.88 -10.33
N PRO A 97 4.39 12.76 -11.63
CA PRO A 97 5.60 12.09 -12.11
C PRO A 97 6.90 12.59 -11.46
N TRP A 98 7.00 13.89 -11.23
CA TRP A 98 8.19 14.54 -10.65
C TRP A 98 8.35 14.34 -9.13
N HIS A 99 7.36 13.73 -8.47
CA HIS A 99 7.51 13.33 -7.06
C HIS A 99 8.34 12.06 -6.89
N HIS A 100 8.55 11.28 -7.96
CA HIS A 100 9.41 10.11 -7.90
C HIS A 100 10.87 10.53 -7.66
N PRO A 101 11.62 9.93 -6.71
CA PRO A 101 13.01 10.33 -6.43
C PRO A 101 13.95 10.26 -7.65
N ALA A 102 13.66 9.36 -8.59
CA ALA A 102 14.42 9.19 -9.83
C ALA A 102 13.75 9.85 -11.06
N TRP A 103 12.85 10.83 -10.89
CA TRP A 103 12.07 11.41 -12.00
C TRP A 103 12.90 12.02 -13.14
N THR A 104 14.13 12.47 -12.87
CA THR A 104 15.07 12.96 -13.90
C THR A 104 15.92 11.87 -14.55
N ARG A 105 15.97 10.67 -13.97
CA ARG A 105 16.86 9.57 -14.36
C ARG A 105 16.16 8.40 -15.02
N GLU A 106 14.84 8.36 -14.94
CA GLU A 106 14.00 7.31 -15.50
C GLU A 106 13.14 7.85 -16.66
N PRO A 107 12.58 6.97 -17.52
CA PRO A 107 11.65 7.38 -18.55
C PRO A 107 10.52 8.23 -17.99
N LYS A 108 10.07 9.20 -18.80
CA LYS A 108 8.96 10.07 -18.42
C LYS A 108 7.73 9.21 -18.10
N ARG A 109 7.19 9.40 -16.90
CA ARG A 109 5.91 8.82 -16.49
C ARG A 109 4.79 9.78 -16.84
N ASP A 110 3.64 9.26 -17.24
CA ASP A 110 2.44 10.06 -17.50
C ASP A 110 1.76 10.51 -16.19
N GLU A 111 1.91 9.71 -15.13
CA GLU A 111 1.27 9.94 -13.84
C GLU A 111 2.19 9.51 -12.68
N GLY A 112 2.00 10.10 -11.51
CA GLY A 112 2.68 9.66 -10.29
C GLY A 112 2.03 8.40 -9.71
N ASP A 113 2.82 7.53 -9.10
CA ASP A 113 2.34 6.24 -8.58
C ASP A 113 1.11 6.43 -7.67
N GLY A 114 1.17 7.47 -6.82
CA GLY A 114 0.15 8.06 -5.94
C GLY A 114 -1.29 8.03 -6.45
N ALA A 115 -1.46 8.52 -7.68
CA ALA A 115 -2.75 8.97 -8.18
C ALA A 115 -3.71 7.82 -8.47
N SER A 116 -3.19 6.63 -8.74
CA SER A 116 -4.02 5.45 -9.03
C SER A 116 -4.94 5.07 -7.86
N LEU A 117 -4.48 5.23 -6.61
CA LEU A 117 -5.29 4.99 -5.42
C LEU A 117 -6.48 5.95 -5.32
N PHE A 118 -6.22 7.25 -5.50
CA PHE A 118 -7.29 8.27 -5.41
C PHE A 118 -8.29 8.15 -6.55
N ARG A 119 -7.84 7.78 -7.76
CA ARG A 119 -8.75 7.49 -8.87
C ARG A 119 -9.66 6.30 -8.55
N ALA A 120 -9.10 5.21 -8.02
CA ALA A 120 -9.89 4.06 -7.60
C ALA A 120 -10.93 4.48 -6.54
N ALA A 121 -10.52 5.28 -5.55
CA ALA A 121 -11.43 5.80 -4.52
C ALA A 121 -12.54 6.71 -5.08
N VAL A 122 -12.30 7.47 -6.16
CA VAL A 122 -13.36 8.26 -6.81
C VAL A 122 -14.29 7.38 -7.65
N GLN A 123 -13.74 6.38 -8.35
CA GLN A 123 -14.52 5.45 -9.17
C GLN A 123 -15.47 4.61 -8.32
N ALA A 124 -14.99 4.19 -7.17
CA ALA A 124 -15.73 3.52 -6.12
C ALA A 124 -17.03 4.26 -5.73
N MET A 125 -16.97 5.59 -5.60
CA MET A 125 -18.10 6.40 -5.12
C MET A 125 -19.22 6.59 -6.17
N ARG A 126 -19.06 6.06 -7.38
CA ARG A 126 -20.03 6.19 -8.49
C ARG A 126 -20.92 4.97 -8.59
#